data_AF-A0A7X9TV70-F1
#
_entry.id   AF-A0A7X9TV70-F1
#
_cell.length_a   1.000
_cell.length_b   1.000
_cell.length_c   1.000
_cell.angle_alpha   90.00
_cell.angle_beta   90.00
_cell.angle_gamma   90.00
#
_symmetry.space_group_name_H-M   'P 1'
#
loop_
_entity.id
_entity.type
_entity.pdbx_description
1 polymer ?
#
loop_
_entity_poly.entity_id
_entity_poly.type
_entity_poly.pdbx_seq_one_letter_code
_entity_poly.pdbx_strand_id
1 'polypeptide(L)'
;MEKVDDLTREKLREWQMRRLQIKDRIQSHPEQTLELSKVLDLMDDEHAEILSQAEMIRAADVNDDPVPGAEQAAPPLTGACTLQLNVAAQSVEDLRRLLDMAVFELQQQINAMVPLAQASRGGMSGSLGEYRFELNGHDNA
;
A
#
# COMPACT_ATOMS: atom_id res chain seq x y z
N MET A 1 -15.72 -11.51 3.70
CA MET A 1 -15.27 -10.72 2.54
C MET A 1 -15.93 -9.35 2.43
N GLU A 2 -17.18 -9.12 2.87
CA GLU A 2 -17.84 -7.80 2.83
C GLU A 2 -17.09 -6.64 3.53
N LYS A 3 -16.42 -6.92 4.67
CA LYS A 3 -15.80 -5.87 5.50
C LYS A 3 -14.72 -5.02 4.80
N VAL A 4 -14.04 -5.58 3.79
CA VAL A 4 -12.97 -4.87 3.06
C VAL A 4 -13.59 -3.94 2.01
N ASP A 5 -14.62 -4.38 1.29
CA ASP A 5 -15.43 -3.48 0.44
C ASP A 5 -16.15 -2.41 1.27
N ASP A 6 -16.61 -2.73 2.49
CA ASP A 6 -17.22 -1.74 3.38
C ASP A 6 -16.23 -0.66 3.79
N LEU A 7 -14.96 -1.01 4.06
CA LEU A 7 -13.90 -0.04 4.37
C LEU A 7 -13.59 0.86 3.16
N THR A 8 -13.53 0.31 1.96
CA THR A 8 -13.32 1.08 0.72
C THR A 8 -14.50 2.01 0.43
N ARG A 9 -15.74 1.55 0.66
CA ARG A 9 -16.97 2.36 0.53
C ARG A 9 -17.06 3.45 1.59
N GLU A 10 -16.60 3.17 2.80
CA GLU A 10 -16.50 4.15 3.88
C GLU A 10 -15.51 5.26 3.51
N LYS A 11 -14.30 4.89 3.08
CA LYS A 11 -13.30 5.86 2.59
C LYS A 11 -13.82 6.71 1.43
N LEU A 12 -14.56 6.12 0.50
CA LEU A 12 -15.17 6.85 -0.62
C LEU A 12 -16.22 7.86 -0.13
N ARG A 13 -17.04 7.50 0.87
CA ARG A 13 -18.03 8.42 1.47
C ARG A 13 -17.36 9.54 2.24
N GLU A 14 -16.33 9.24 3.01
CA GLU A 14 -15.55 10.25 3.73
C GLU A 14 -14.89 11.24 2.77
N TRP A 15 -14.32 10.73 1.68
CA TRP A 15 -13.76 11.55 0.61
C TRP A 15 -14.81 12.46 -0.04
N GLN A 16 -15.99 11.92 -0.39
CA GLN A 16 -17.10 12.71 -0.93
C GLN A 16 -17.55 13.82 0.02
N MET A 17 -17.60 13.53 1.33
CA MET A 17 -17.98 14.50 2.35
C MET A 17 -16.92 15.61 2.52
N ARG A 18 -15.63 15.26 2.54
CA ARG A 18 -14.53 16.24 2.57
C ARG A 18 -14.56 17.14 1.33
N ARG A 19 -14.79 16.58 0.15
CA ARG A 19 -14.87 17.35 -1.10
C ARG A 19 -16.00 18.37 -1.06
N LEU A 20 -17.15 17.98 -0.52
CA LEU A 20 -18.29 18.89 -0.33
C LEU A 20 -17.95 20.02 0.63
N GLN A 21 -17.31 19.72 1.77
CA GLN A 21 -16.87 20.74 2.74
C GLN A 21 -15.85 21.71 2.14
N ILE A 22 -14.91 21.24 1.33
CA ILE A 22 -13.93 22.11 0.67
C ILE A 22 -14.61 23.01 -0.36
N LYS A 23 -15.55 22.49 -1.16
CA LYS A 23 -16.35 23.32 -2.09
C LYS A 23 -17.19 24.37 -1.34
N ASP A 24 -17.78 24.01 -0.22
CA ASP A 24 -18.52 24.94 0.64
C ASP A 24 -17.61 26.04 1.22
N ARG A 25 -16.40 25.67 1.64
CA ARG A 25 -15.36 26.62 2.08
C ARG A 25 -14.90 27.56 0.96
N ILE A 26 -14.76 27.07 -0.28
CA ILE A 26 -14.43 27.93 -1.44
C ILE A 26 -15.55 28.95 -1.68
N GLN A 27 -16.82 28.52 -1.55
CA GLN A 27 -17.96 29.41 -1.70
C GLN A 27 -18.04 30.45 -0.57
N SER A 28 -17.66 30.06 0.65
CA SER A 28 -17.70 30.94 1.82
C SER A 28 -16.47 31.86 1.92
N HIS A 29 -15.31 31.44 1.40
CA HIS A 29 -14.03 32.14 1.47
C HIS A 29 -13.35 32.19 0.10
N PRO A 30 -13.82 33.08 -0.79
CA PRO A 30 -13.23 33.22 -2.12
C PRO A 30 -11.76 33.66 -2.07
N GLU A 31 -11.31 34.32 -0.99
CA GLU A 31 -9.89 34.63 -0.77
C GLU A 31 -8.97 33.40 -0.68
N GLN A 32 -9.50 32.23 -0.31
CA GLN A 32 -8.75 30.98 -0.17
C GLN A 32 -8.98 30.02 -1.36
N THR A 33 -9.70 30.46 -2.40
CA THR A 33 -10.07 29.63 -3.58
C THR A 33 -8.88 28.92 -4.19
N LEU A 34 -7.74 29.61 -4.35
CA LEU A 34 -6.54 29.05 -4.96
C LEU A 34 -5.90 27.93 -4.13
N GLU A 35 -5.87 28.09 -2.80
CA GLU A 35 -5.33 27.07 -1.91
C GLU A 35 -6.29 25.89 -1.80
N LEU A 36 -7.58 26.16 -1.65
CA LEU A 36 -8.61 25.12 -1.59
C LEU A 36 -8.76 24.36 -2.92
N SER A 37 -8.49 25.00 -4.07
CA SER A 37 -8.42 24.31 -5.38
C SER A 37 -7.27 23.31 -5.43
N LYS A 38 -6.09 23.65 -4.90
CA LYS A 38 -4.96 22.70 -4.82
C LYS A 38 -5.28 21.50 -3.91
N VAL A 39 -6.05 21.73 -2.84
CA VAL A 39 -6.50 20.63 -1.97
C VAL A 39 -7.51 19.75 -2.71
N LEU A 40 -8.36 20.31 -3.59
CA LEU A 40 -9.24 19.51 -4.46
C LEU A 40 -8.45 18.68 -5.47
N ASP A 41 -7.41 19.23 -6.08
CA ASP A 41 -6.56 18.49 -7.03
C ASP A 41 -5.87 17.30 -6.33
N LEU A 42 -5.29 17.52 -5.14
CA LEU A 42 -4.72 16.43 -4.33
C LEU A 42 -5.77 15.40 -3.90
N MET A 43 -6.99 15.84 -3.60
CA MET A 43 -8.08 14.93 -3.29
C MET A 43 -8.48 14.07 -4.50
N ASP A 44 -8.43 14.60 -5.73
CA ASP A 44 -8.71 13.81 -6.93
C ASP A 44 -7.66 12.70 -7.14
N ASP A 45 -6.39 12.94 -6.76
CA ASP A 45 -5.35 11.90 -6.71
C ASP A 45 -5.66 10.83 -5.64
N GLU A 46 -6.04 11.22 -4.42
CA GLU A 46 -6.44 10.28 -3.36
C GLU A 46 -7.65 9.41 -3.78
N HIS A 47 -8.58 9.96 -4.57
CA HIS A 47 -9.71 9.21 -5.13
C HIS A 47 -9.28 8.17 -6.16
N ALA A 48 -8.33 8.52 -7.02
CA ALA A 48 -7.75 7.57 -7.97
C ALA A 48 -7.06 6.41 -7.25
N GLU A 49 -6.36 6.67 -6.14
CA GLU A 49 -5.75 5.63 -5.32
C GLU A 49 -6.79 4.71 -4.64
N ILE A 50 -7.87 5.26 -4.08
CA ILE A 50 -8.94 4.48 -3.45
C ILE A 50 -9.61 3.55 -4.49
N LEU A 51 -9.86 4.05 -5.70
CA LEU A 51 -10.43 3.23 -6.79
C LEU A 51 -9.46 2.16 -7.28
N SER A 52 -8.19 2.52 -7.49
CA SER A 52 -7.14 1.57 -7.90
C SER A 52 -6.98 0.45 -6.88
N GLN A 53 -6.99 0.77 -5.58
CA GLN A 53 -6.95 -0.22 -4.51
C GLN A 53 -8.20 -1.12 -4.51
N ALA A 54 -9.38 -0.56 -4.75
CA ALA A 54 -10.63 -1.31 -4.87
C ALA A 54 -10.61 -2.28 -6.06
N GLU A 55 -10.10 -1.83 -7.22
CA GLU A 55 -9.96 -2.64 -8.42
C GLU A 55 -8.93 -3.75 -8.24
N MET A 56 -7.82 -3.47 -7.57
CA MET A 56 -6.79 -4.47 -7.27
C MET A 56 -7.32 -5.57 -6.33
N ILE A 57 -8.11 -5.21 -5.33
CA ILE A 57 -8.75 -6.17 -4.41
C ILE A 57 -9.77 -7.03 -5.16
N ARG A 58 -10.58 -6.43 -6.04
CA ARG A 58 -11.55 -7.17 -6.88
C ARG A 58 -10.88 -8.08 -7.91
N ALA A 59 -9.78 -7.63 -8.52
CA ALA A 59 -9.01 -8.43 -9.47
C ALA A 59 -8.27 -9.59 -8.79
N ALA A 60 -7.84 -9.41 -7.54
CA ALA A 60 -7.29 -10.51 -6.73
C ALA A 60 -8.37 -11.55 -6.37
N ASP A 61 -9.62 -11.12 -6.15
CA ASP A 61 -10.75 -12.01 -5.80
C ASP A 61 -11.24 -12.84 -7.00
N VAL A 62 -11.14 -12.30 -8.24
CA VAL A 62 -11.52 -13.02 -9.47
C VAL A 62 -10.48 -14.09 -9.89
N ASN A 63 -9.26 -14.07 -9.33
CA ASN A 63 -8.21 -15.04 -9.63
C ASN A 63 -8.24 -16.32 -8.76
N ASP A 64 -9.28 -16.55 -7.96
CA ASP A 64 -9.49 -17.81 -7.23
C ASP A 64 -10.22 -18.90 -8.06
N ASP A 65 -10.20 -18.79 -9.39
CA ASP A 65 -10.52 -19.92 -10.29
C ASP A 65 -9.26 -20.30 -11.10
N PRO A 66 -8.70 -21.51 -10.91
CA PRO A 66 -7.40 -21.85 -11.48
C PRO A 66 -7.54 -22.17 -12.96
N VAL A 67 -7.35 -21.17 -13.82
CA VAL A 67 -7.08 -21.39 -15.25
C VAL A 67 -5.56 -21.30 -15.47
N PRO A 68 -4.87 -22.41 -15.79
CA PRO A 68 -3.45 -22.38 -16.05
C PRO A 68 -3.22 -21.85 -17.47
N GLY A 69 -2.50 -20.75 -17.58
CA GLY A 69 -1.96 -20.27 -18.86
C GLY A 69 -2.64 -19.04 -19.41
N ALA A 70 -2.37 -17.89 -18.80
CA ALA A 70 -2.25 -16.66 -19.55
C ALA A 70 -1.11 -15.86 -18.92
N GLU A 71 0.00 -15.86 -19.64
CA GLU A 71 1.12 -14.95 -19.48
C GLU A 71 0.58 -13.52 -19.34
N GLN A 72 0.46 -13.04 -18.10
CA GLN A 72 0.11 -11.67 -17.80
C GLN A 72 1.33 -10.79 -18.05
N ALA A 73 1.45 -10.36 -19.30
CA ALA A 73 2.26 -9.20 -19.66
C ALA A 73 1.60 -7.94 -19.08
N ALA A 74 1.87 -7.64 -17.80
CA ALA A 74 1.86 -6.27 -17.33
C ALA A 74 3.11 -5.57 -17.90
N PRO A 75 3.02 -4.35 -18.45
CA PRO A 75 4.23 -3.57 -18.71
C PRO A 75 4.94 -3.38 -17.36
N PRO A 76 6.25 -3.69 -17.27
CA PRO A 76 6.97 -3.55 -16.03
C PRO A 76 6.97 -2.09 -15.62
N LEU A 77 6.43 -1.80 -14.44
CA LEU A 77 6.73 -0.56 -13.73
C LEU A 77 8.24 -0.53 -13.56
N THR A 78 8.89 0.34 -14.33
CA THR A 78 10.34 0.57 -14.30
C THR A 78 10.75 0.85 -12.85
N GLY A 79 11.47 -0.09 -12.21
CA GLY A 79 11.88 0.03 -10.81
C GLY A 79 10.87 -0.46 -9.77
N ALA A 80 10.08 -1.50 -10.05
CA ALA A 80 9.21 -2.10 -9.03
C ALA A 80 10.02 -2.85 -7.95
N CYS A 81 10.13 -2.24 -6.76
CA CYS A 81 10.60 -2.94 -5.55
C CYS A 81 9.46 -3.78 -4.97
N THR A 82 9.64 -5.09 -4.92
CA THR A 82 8.65 -6.01 -4.32
C THR A 82 9.13 -6.46 -2.95
N LEU A 83 8.32 -6.24 -1.92
CA LEU A 83 8.56 -6.71 -0.55
C LEU A 83 7.53 -7.77 -0.18
N GLN A 84 7.99 -8.92 0.30
CA GLN A 84 7.16 -9.91 0.97
C GLN A 84 7.58 -10.05 2.42
N LEU A 85 6.68 -9.80 3.37
CA LEU A 85 6.91 -9.96 4.80
C LEU A 85 5.94 -11.01 5.35
N ASN A 86 6.49 -12.09 5.91
CA ASN A 86 5.76 -13.13 6.62
C ASN A 86 6.08 -13.02 8.10
N VAL A 87 5.06 -12.89 8.95
CA VAL A 87 5.20 -12.81 10.41
C VAL A 87 4.26 -13.83 11.04
N ALA A 88 4.80 -14.67 11.92
CA ALA A 88 4.05 -15.60 12.74
C ALA A 88 4.35 -15.33 14.22
N ALA A 89 3.31 -15.08 15.00
CA ALA A 89 3.41 -14.78 16.44
C ALA A 89 2.34 -15.53 17.22
N GLN A 90 2.58 -15.74 18.51
CA GLN A 90 1.65 -16.44 19.41
C GLN A 90 0.54 -15.51 19.95
N SER A 91 0.76 -14.20 19.92
CA SER A 91 -0.18 -13.17 20.39
C SER A 91 -0.21 -11.98 19.45
N VAL A 92 -1.31 -11.22 19.45
CA VAL A 92 -1.44 -9.99 18.64
C VAL A 92 -0.43 -8.91 19.06
N GLU A 93 -0.12 -8.83 20.36
CA GLU A 93 0.90 -7.92 20.88
C GLU A 93 2.31 -8.28 20.38
N ASP A 94 2.62 -9.58 20.34
CA ASP A 94 3.89 -10.10 19.81
C ASP A 94 3.96 -9.90 18.29
N LEU A 95 2.86 -10.09 17.58
CA LEU A 95 2.76 -9.83 16.14
C LEU A 95 3.10 -8.37 15.82
N ARG A 96 2.54 -7.43 16.60
CA ARG A 96 2.81 -6.00 16.44
C ARG A 96 4.27 -5.67 16.68
N ARG A 97 4.88 -6.20 17.76
CA ARG A 97 6.30 -6.01 18.05
C ARG A 97 7.21 -6.58 16.96
N LEU A 98 6.92 -7.78 16.46
CA LEU A 98 7.69 -8.39 15.38
C LEU A 98 7.55 -7.58 14.08
N LEU A 99 6.39 -7.00 13.81
CA LEU A 99 6.17 -6.14 12.64
C LEU A 99 6.94 -4.81 12.76
N ASP A 100 6.88 -4.14 13.92
CA ASP A 100 7.66 -2.93 14.20
C ASP A 100 9.18 -3.21 14.06
N MET A 101 9.65 -4.36 14.57
CA MET A 101 11.05 -4.79 14.41
C MET A 101 11.41 -5.07 12.94
N ALA A 102 10.57 -5.82 12.21
CA ALA A 102 10.81 -6.15 10.82
C ALA A 102 10.86 -4.89 9.93
N VAL A 103 9.98 -3.92 10.17
CA VAL A 103 9.96 -2.64 9.45
C VAL A 103 11.22 -1.82 9.77
N PHE A 104 11.62 -1.77 11.04
CA PHE A 104 12.84 -1.06 11.45
C PHE A 104 14.09 -1.64 10.78
N GLU A 105 14.24 -2.97 10.76
CA GLU A 105 15.35 -3.64 10.11
C GLU A 105 15.33 -3.47 8.59
N LEU A 106 14.16 -3.58 7.96
CA LEU A 106 14.01 -3.34 6.53
C LEU A 106 14.40 -1.90 6.18
N GLN A 107 13.95 -0.93 6.97
CA GLN A 107 14.31 0.49 6.78
C GLN A 107 15.81 0.71 6.90
N GLN A 108 16.46 0.05 7.87
CA GLN A 108 17.91 0.08 8.03
C GLN A 108 18.64 -0.55 6.84
N GLN A 109 18.13 -1.66 6.28
CA GLN A 109 18.69 -2.27 5.07
C GLN A 109 18.51 -1.40 3.83
N ILE A 110 17.33 -0.82 3.62
CA ILE A 110 17.06 0.10 2.50
C ILE A 110 17.98 1.32 2.58
N ASN A 111 18.12 1.90 3.78
CA ASN A 111 19.00 3.05 3.99
C ASN A 111 20.50 2.69 3.87
N ALA A 112 20.87 1.44 4.15
CA ALA A 112 22.23 0.93 4.00
C ALA A 112 22.55 0.44 2.58
N MET A 113 21.55 0.16 1.74
CA MET A 113 21.73 -0.35 0.37
C MET A 113 22.26 0.73 -0.58
N VAL A 114 23.56 0.68 -0.81
CA VAL A 114 24.20 1.03 -2.10
C VAL A 114 23.67 0.06 -3.17
N PRO A 115 23.31 0.50 -4.38
CA PRO A 115 22.57 -0.30 -5.35
C PRO A 115 23.40 -1.48 -5.82
N LEU A 116 23.07 -2.68 -5.33
CA LEU A 116 23.62 -3.93 -5.82
C LEU A 116 22.52 -4.98 -5.75
N ALA A 117 21.76 -5.04 -6.85
CA ALA A 117 21.13 -6.17 -7.54
C ALA A 117 21.04 -7.58 -6.89
N GLN A 118 20.96 -7.70 -5.57
CA GLN A 118 20.79 -8.97 -4.88
C GLN A 118 19.63 -8.87 -3.90
N ALA A 119 18.67 -9.79 -4.08
CA ALA A 119 17.52 -9.96 -3.21
C ALA A 119 17.98 -10.02 -1.76
N SER A 120 17.66 -8.98 -0.99
CA SER A 120 18.01 -8.92 0.43
C SER A 120 16.96 -9.71 1.19
N ARG A 121 17.42 -10.84 1.73
CA ARG A 121 16.62 -11.73 2.58
C ARG A 121 17.03 -11.47 4.02
N GLY A 122 16.07 -11.12 4.84
CA GLY A 122 16.26 -10.99 6.28
C GLY A 122 15.16 -11.74 7.02
N GLY A 123 15.45 -12.13 8.25
CA GLY A 123 14.49 -12.81 9.07
C GLY A 123 15.07 -13.15 10.43
N MET A 124 14.20 -13.16 11.42
CA MET A 124 14.53 -13.49 12.78
C MET A 124 13.51 -14.49 13.31
N SER A 125 13.99 -15.63 13.78
CA SER A 125 13.19 -16.58 14.56
C SER A 125 13.64 -16.48 16.02
N GLY A 126 12.68 -16.22 16.91
CA GLY A 126 12.94 -16.04 18.34
C GLY A 126 11.75 -16.47 19.20
N SER A 127 11.86 -16.18 20.49
CA SER A 127 10.87 -16.58 21.51
C SER A 127 9.49 -15.96 21.30
N LEU A 128 9.44 -14.80 20.63
CA LEU A 128 8.23 -14.03 20.36
C LEU A 128 7.49 -14.53 19.09
N GLY A 129 8.15 -15.37 18.30
CA GLY A 129 7.69 -15.81 16.98
C GLY A 129 8.79 -15.72 15.93
N GLU A 130 8.40 -15.87 14.68
CA GLU A 130 9.29 -15.78 13.54
C GLU A 130 8.80 -14.76 12.54
N TYR A 131 9.71 -13.99 11.96
CA TYR A 131 9.43 -13.22 10.76
C TYR A 131 10.51 -13.43 9.72
N ARG A 132 10.09 -13.39 8.46
CA ARG A 132 10.95 -13.46 7.29
C ARG A 132 10.47 -12.44 6.28
N PHE A 133 11.41 -11.65 5.77
CA PHE A 133 11.17 -10.73 4.69
C PHE A 133 12.10 -10.98 3.51
N GLU A 134 11.56 -10.78 2.32
CA GLU A 134 12.29 -10.86 1.06
C GLU A 134 12.05 -9.57 0.30
N LEU A 135 13.12 -8.83 0.02
CA LEU A 135 13.11 -7.62 -0.79
C LEU A 135 13.77 -7.91 -2.15
N ASN A 136 12.96 -7.88 -3.20
CA ASN A 136 13.42 -8.07 -4.57
C ASN A 136 13.46 -6.70 -5.28
N GLY A 137 14.67 -6.25 -5.63
CA GLY A 137 14.88 -5.10 -6.50
C GLY A 137 15.17 -5.59 -7.91
N HIS A 138 14.25 -5.37 -8.85
CA HIS A 138 14.46 -5.72 -10.26
C HIS A 138 15.09 -4.54 -10.99
N ASP A 139 16.43 -4.54 -11.12
CA ASP A 139 17.15 -3.61 -11.99
C ASP A 139 17.28 -4.25 -13.37
N ASN A 140 16.56 -3.72 -14.35
CA ASN A 140 16.62 -4.20 -15.74
C ASN A 140 17.75 -3.46 -16.45
N ALA A 141 18.91 -4.10 -16.57
CA ALA A 141 20.08 -3.62 -17.33
C ALA A 141 19.91 -3.81 -18.84
#